data_AF-B8DU42-F1
#
_entry.id   AF-B8DU42-F1
#
_cell.length_a   1.000
_cell.length_b   1.000
_cell.length_c   1.000
_cell.angle_alpha   90.00
_cell.angle_beta   90.00
_cell.angle_gamma   90.00
#
_symmetry.space_group_name_H-M   'P 1'
#
loop_
_entity.id
_entity.type
_entity.pdbx_description
1 polymer ?
#
loop_
_entity_poly.entity_id
_entity_poly.type
_entity_poly.pdbx_seq_one_letter_code
_entity_poly.pdbx_strand_id
1 'polypeptide(L)'
;MLGMPHTVESAPASSQEYSGTQQVNVVPTIAADRQLPGNATGTVTENWMAGELRSGSRAYQVNDRTVVALHTATPLYRDLKVGDRGEDVRSLNDELSRLGYDSVPQSGEYNRNTGNGWRQLMVDAGNSDGAGEDDMNLRLSDTMWIPPDSVKVQGWSATRGSAVQAGAPLGTVPGGLVRLAIRGGKPSDEGRPLTVFGVAAPLAPGTTDITDGELLQRIAATEGYQGKSAEERAAGMDPAHAQQGDPDPTRAGRFGVRHQWDLGMHRHRHVRQSPCRTGAHHHQ
;
A
#
# COMPACT_ATOMS: atom_id res chain seq x y z
N MET A 1 -3.36 53.78 61.94
CA MET A 1 -3.85 53.68 60.55
C MET A 1 -3.46 52.30 60.02
N LEU A 2 -4.40 51.36 59.99
CA LEU A 2 -4.21 50.04 59.39
C LEU A 2 -4.66 50.12 57.93
N GLY A 3 -3.76 49.78 56.99
CA GLY A 3 -4.04 49.79 55.56
C GLY A 3 -5.16 48.82 55.21
N MET A 4 -6.06 49.25 54.32
CA MET A 4 -7.14 48.41 53.80
C MET A 4 -6.55 47.19 53.09
N PRO A 5 -7.13 45.99 53.26
CA PRO A 5 -6.73 44.84 52.45
C PRO A 5 -7.08 45.11 50.99
N HIS A 6 -6.08 45.07 50.11
CA HIS A 6 -6.29 45.12 48.67
C HIS A 6 -6.74 43.75 48.18
N THR A 7 -7.94 43.67 47.61
CA THR A 7 -8.42 42.48 46.89
C THR A 7 -7.60 42.33 45.61
N VAL A 8 -6.87 41.23 45.47
CA VAL A 8 -6.25 40.86 44.18
C VAL A 8 -7.31 40.17 43.33
N GLU A 9 -8.01 40.93 42.49
CA GLU A 9 -9.10 40.41 41.62
C GLU A 9 -8.60 39.84 40.28
N SER A 10 -7.29 39.84 40.02
CA SER A 10 -6.75 39.24 38.81
C SER A 10 -5.41 38.55 39.05
N ALA A 11 -5.32 37.31 38.57
CA ALA A 11 -4.07 36.59 38.39
C ALA A 11 -3.76 36.54 36.88
N PRO A 12 -2.48 36.60 36.47
CA PRO A 12 -2.13 36.49 35.06
C PRO A 12 -2.55 35.12 34.52
N ALA A 13 -3.39 35.11 33.49
CA ALA A 13 -3.71 33.90 32.75
C ALA A 13 -2.55 33.58 31.81
N SER A 14 -1.87 32.46 32.03
CA SER A 14 -0.93 31.92 31.06
C SER A 14 -1.71 31.20 29.96
N SER A 15 -1.59 31.68 28.73
CA SER A 15 -2.02 30.94 27.55
C SER A 15 -1.05 29.79 27.29
N GLN A 16 -1.50 28.55 27.42
CA GLN A 16 -0.77 27.40 26.94
C GLN A 16 -1.33 27.02 25.57
N GLU A 17 -0.48 27.02 24.55
CA GLU A 17 -0.84 26.50 23.23
C GLU A 17 -0.84 24.97 23.31
N TYR A 18 -1.99 24.37 23.07
CA TYR A 18 -2.16 22.92 22.98
C TYR A 18 -2.24 22.54 21.51
N SER A 19 -1.26 21.78 21.02
CA SER A 19 -1.19 21.41 19.59
C SER A 19 -2.09 20.23 19.20
N GLY A 20 -2.77 19.57 20.15
CA GLY A 20 -3.67 18.44 19.85
C GLY A 20 -2.98 17.19 19.29
N THR A 21 -1.64 17.15 19.22
CA THR A 21 -0.88 16.07 18.59
C THR A 21 -0.26 15.14 19.63
N GLN A 22 -0.55 13.85 19.51
CA GLN A 22 0.06 12.78 20.30
C GLN A 22 0.94 11.90 19.41
N GLN A 23 2.15 11.58 19.86
CA GLN A 23 2.98 10.57 19.20
C GLN A 23 2.45 9.17 19.48
N VAL A 24 2.46 8.32 18.46
CA VAL A 24 1.90 6.96 18.53
C VAL A 24 2.86 5.93 17.93
N ASN A 25 2.89 4.73 18.51
CA ASN A 25 3.67 3.64 17.94
C ASN A 25 2.84 2.93 16.88
N VAL A 26 3.40 2.73 15.69
CA VAL A 26 2.75 1.99 14.60
C VAL A 26 3.45 0.67 14.33
N VAL A 27 2.68 -0.40 14.17
CA VAL A 27 3.19 -1.76 13.94
C VAL A 27 2.92 -2.13 12.48
N PRO A 28 3.95 -2.27 11.63
CA PRO A 28 3.80 -2.73 10.27
C PRO A 28 3.47 -4.22 10.21
N THR A 29 2.60 -4.59 9.28
CA THR A 29 2.47 -5.96 8.79
C THR A 29 3.01 -5.98 7.37
N ILE A 30 4.01 -6.83 7.13
CA ILE A 30 4.61 -7.06 5.82
C ILE A 30 3.98 -8.32 5.24
N ALA A 31 3.63 -8.30 3.96
CA ALA A 31 3.23 -9.51 3.27
C ALA A 31 4.38 -10.54 3.28
N ALA A 32 4.07 -11.81 3.11
CA ALA A 32 5.11 -12.80 2.88
C ALA A 32 5.80 -12.55 1.53
N ASP A 33 7.07 -12.93 1.45
CA ASP A 33 7.80 -13.02 0.20
C ASP A 33 7.10 -13.98 -0.77
N ARG A 34 7.17 -13.65 -2.06
CA ARG A 34 6.56 -14.46 -3.12
C ARG A 34 7.61 -14.99 -4.06
N GLN A 35 7.63 -16.31 -4.21
CA GLN A 35 8.49 -16.97 -5.20
C GLN A 35 7.97 -16.74 -6.63
N LEU A 36 8.91 -16.62 -7.56
CA LEU A 36 8.66 -16.58 -9.00
C LEU A 36 9.07 -17.93 -9.60
N PRO A 37 8.12 -18.86 -9.80
CA PRO A 37 8.41 -20.11 -10.48
C PRO A 37 8.62 -19.87 -11.99
N GLY A 38 9.59 -20.57 -12.58
CA GLY A 38 9.76 -20.63 -14.03
C GLY A 38 8.96 -21.78 -14.65
N ASN A 39 8.47 -21.62 -15.88
CA ASN A 39 7.75 -22.69 -16.60
C ASN A 39 8.65 -23.49 -17.56
N ALA A 40 9.88 -23.03 -17.81
CA ALA A 40 10.81 -23.66 -18.74
C ALA A 40 11.68 -24.73 -18.07
N THR A 41 12.06 -25.75 -18.84
CA THR A 41 12.99 -26.81 -18.44
C THR A 41 14.16 -26.85 -19.42
N GLY A 42 15.39 -26.87 -18.91
CA GLY A 42 16.59 -26.96 -19.74
C GLY A 42 17.77 -26.19 -19.17
N THR A 43 18.66 -25.76 -20.06
CA THR A 43 19.85 -24.97 -19.70
C THR A 43 19.62 -23.50 -20.00
N VAL A 44 19.90 -22.64 -19.03
CA VAL A 44 19.83 -21.18 -19.22
C VAL A 44 20.93 -20.75 -20.19
N THR A 45 20.55 -20.08 -21.26
CA THR A 45 21.45 -19.66 -22.37
C THR A 45 21.73 -18.16 -22.35
N GLU A 46 20.78 -17.36 -21.85
CA GLU A 46 20.89 -15.92 -21.61
C GLU A 46 20.11 -15.52 -20.34
N ASN A 47 20.48 -14.40 -19.72
CA ASN A 47 19.77 -13.80 -18.58
C ASN A 47 19.76 -12.28 -18.71
N TRP A 48 18.58 -11.66 -18.63
CA TRP A 48 18.41 -10.21 -18.69
C TRP A 48 17.92 -9.61 -17.36
N MET A 49 17.69 -10.43 -16.33
CA MET A 49 17.24 -9.95 -15.03
C MET A 49 18.28 -9.01 -14.40
N ALA A 50 17.86 -7.76 -14.14
CA ALA A 50 18.70 -6.68 -13.60
C ALA A 50 18.05 -6.00 -12.38
N GLY A 51 17.42 -6.79 -11.51
CA GLY A 51 16.76 -6.37 -10.27
C GLY A 51 15.27 -6.05 -10.41
N GLU A 52 14.76 -5.87 -11.62
CA GLU A 52 13.34 -5.67 -11.90
C GLU A 52 12.91 -6.49 -13.13
N LEU A 53 11.69 -7.04 -13.08
CA LEU A 53 11.01 -7.62 -14.24
C LEU A 53 9.76 -6.80 -14.54
N ARG A 54 9.54 -6.50 -15.81
CA ARG A 54 8.34 -5.83 -16.33
C ARG A 54 7.58 -6.75 -17.25
N SER A 55 6.27 -6.66 -17.25
CA SER A 55 5.46 -7.46 -18.16
C SER A 55 5.80 -7.12 -19.62
N GLY A 56 5.87 -8.15 -20.47
CA GLY A 56 6.33 -8.06 -21.86
C GLY A 56 7.84 -8.04 -22.03
N SER A 57 8.63 -7.92 -20.96
CA SER A 57 10.09 -7.92 -21.05
C SER A 57 10.69 -9.32 -21.07
N ARG A 58 11.86 -9.45 -21.69
CA ARG A 58 12.67 -10.68 -21.66
C ARG A 58 13.21 -10.89 -20.24
N ALA A 59 12.93 -12.04 -19.64
CA ALA A 59 13.45 -12.37 -18.30
C ALA A 59 14.78 -13.14 -18.40
N TYR A 60 14.75 -14.30 -19.06
CA TYR A 60 15.88 -15.20 -19.27
C TYR A 60 15.63 -16.06 -20.52
N GLN A 61 16.60 -16.86 -20.94
CA GLN A 61 16.49 -17.75 -22.09
C GLN A 61 16.87 -19.18 -21.69
N VAL A 62 16.13 -20.17 -22.18
CA VAL A 62 16.39 -21.59 -21.95
C VAL A 62 16.51 -22.28 -23.30
N ASN A 63 17.62 -22.97 -23.56
CA ASN A 63 17.90 -23.63 -24.83
C ASN A 63 17.60 -22.73 -26.05
N ASP A 64 18.14 -21.50 -26.04
CA ASP A 64 17.96 -20.47 -27.07
C ASP A 64 16.51 -19.99 -27.29
N ARG A 65 15.60 -20.29 -26.35
CA ARG A 65 14.22 -19.80 -26.33
C ARG A 65 13.96 -18.89 -25.13
N THR A 66 13.66 -17.63 -25.42
CA THR A 66 13.40 -16.56 -24.44
C THR A 66 12.11 -16.82 -23.68
N VAL A 67 12.18 -16.64 -22.37
CA VAL A 67 11.03 -16.60 -21.46
C VAL A 67 10.72 -15.14 -21.17
N VAL A 68 9.50 -14.71 -21.48
CA VAL A 68 9.02 -13.36 -21.20
C VAL A 68 8.37 -13.30 -19.82
N ALA A 69 8.66 -12.25 -19.05
CA ALA A 69 7.87 -11.96 -17.86
C ALA A 69 6.50 -11.43 -18.32
N LEU A 70 5.41 -11.96 -17.75
CA LEU A 70 4.05 -11.60 -18.16
C LEU A 70 3.14 -11.44 -16.94
N HIS A 71 2.50 -10.28 -16.83
CA HIS A 71 1.46 -10.02 -15.86
C HIS A 71 0.10 -10.36 -16.45
N THR A 72 -0.64 -11.25 -15.81
CA THR A 72 -2.04 -11.49 -16.14
C THR A 72 -2.85 -11.53 -14.84
N ALA A 73 -4.05 -10.97 -14.82
CA ALA A 73 -4.91 -10.95 -13.63
C ALA A 73 -5.20 -12.39 -13.13
N THR A 74 -5.47 -13.31 -14.05
CA THR A 74 -5.46 -14.75 -13.81
C THR A 74 -4.19 -15.37 -14.37
N PRO A 75 -3.39 -16.10 -13.57
CA PRO A 75 -2.19 -16.78 -14.08
C PRO A 75 -2.52 -17.74 -15.22
N LEU A 76 -1.68 -17.77 -16.25
CA LEU A 76 -1.76 -18.77 -17.32
C LEU A 76 -1.35 -20.14 -16.75
N TYR A 77 -2.09 -21.20 -17.09
CA TYR A 77 -1.87 -22.55 -16.55
C TYR A 77 -1.83 -23.65 -17.63
N ARG A 78 -1.84 -23.27 -18.90
CA ARG A 78 -1.80 -24.17 -20.06
C ARG A 78 -1.27 -23.44 -21.28
N ASP A 79 -0.88 -24.21 -22.28
CA ASP A 79 -0.66 -23.69 -23.63
C ASP A 79 -2.00 -23.21 -24.22
N LEU A 80 -1.95 -22.14 -25.02
CA LEU A 80 -3.12 -21.55 -25.66
C LEU A 80 -2.94 -21.46 -27.17
N LYS A 81 -4.04 -21.69 -27.88
CA LYS A 81 -4.11 -21.60 -29.34
C LYS A 81 -5.47 -21.09 -29.81
N VAL A 82 -5.55 -20.79 -31.11
CA VAL A 82 -6.80 -20.31 -31.72
C VAL A 82 -7.97 -21.26 -31.44
N GLY A 83 -9.07 -20.67 -30.94
CA GLY A 83 -10.31 -21.36 -30.57
C GLY A 83 -10.43 -21.67 -29.07
N ASP A 84 -9.34 -21.55 -28.31
CA ASP A 84 -9.36 -21.73 -26.86
C ASP A 84 -10.16 -20.63 -26.17
N ARG A 85 -10.83 -20.98 -25.06
CA ARG A 85 -11.61 -20.05 -24.26
C ARG A 85 -11.33 -20.21 -22.77
N GLY A 86 -11.44 -19.12 -22.01
CA GLY A 86 -11.25 -19.13 -20.56
C GLY A 86 -10.92 -17.76 -19.96
N GLU A 87 -10.78 -17.74 -18.65
CA GLU A 87 -10.40 -16.53 -17.90
C GLU A 87 -8.89 -16.22 -18.03
N ASP A 88 -8.08 -17.26 -18.20
CA ASP A 88 -6.67 -17.18 -18.59
C ASP A 88 -6.52 -16.46 -19.94
N VAL A 89 -7.36 -16.81 -20.90
CA VAL A 89 -7.41 -16.17 -22.23
C VAL A 89 -7.87 -14.71 -22.14
N ARG A 90 -8.88 -14.42 -21.32
CA ARG A 90 -9.32 -13.03 -21.08
C ARG A 90 -8.17 -12.18 -20.52
N SER A 91 -7.52 -12.71 -19.50
CA SER A 91 -6.40 -12.02 -18.84
C SER A 91 -5.21 -11.82 -19.79
N LEU A 92 -4.94 -12.78 -20.68
CA LEU A 92 -3.93 -12.63 -21.74
C LEU A 92 -4.31 -11.51 -22.72
N ASN A 93 -5.56 -11.49 -23.20
CA ASN A 93 -6.03 -10.47 -24.14
C ASN A 93 -5.95 -9.06 -23.55
N ASP A 94 -6.36 -8.90 -22.28
CA ASP A 94 -6.26 -7.63 -21.57
C ASP A 94 -4.80 -7.17 -21.46
N GLU A 95 -3.89 -8.10 -21.14
CA GLU A 95 -2.47 -7.77 -21.02
C GLU A 95 -1.82 -7.45 -22.38
N LEU A 96 -2.07 -8.25 -23.42
CA LEU A 96 -1.55 -7.97 -24.76
C LEU A 96 -2.00 -6.58 -25.24
N SER A 97 -3.27 -6.24 -25.04
CA SER A 97 -3.77 -4.91 -25.38
C SER A 97 -3.11 -3.81 -24.55
N ARG A 98 -2.87 -4.02 -23.26
CA ARG A 98 -2.18 -3.06 -22.40
C ARG A 98 -0.72 -2.83 -22.84
N LEU A 99 -0.06 -3.88 -23.30
CA LEU A 99 1.29 -3.85 -23.87
C LEU A 99 1.33 -3.27 -25.31
N GLY A 100 0.18 -3.05 -25.94
CA GLY A 100 0.07 -2.48 -27.29
C GLY A 100 0.08 -3.50 -28.43
N TYR A 101 -0.09 -4.79 -28.13
CA TYR A 101 -0.18 -5.86 -29.11
C TYR A 101 -1.63 -6.13 -29.55
N ASP A 102 -1.80 -6.66 -30.76
CA ASP A 102 -3.11 -7.02 -31.32
C ASP A 102 -3.82 -8.06 -30.44
N SER A 103 -5.06 -7.78 -30.06
CA SER A 103 -5.88 -8.62 -29.18
C SER A 103 -7.29 -8.04 -29.09
N VAL A 104 -8.19 -8.71 -28.37
CA VAL A 104 -9.54 -8.20 -28.08
C VAL A 104 -9.72 -8.12 -26.57
N PRO A 105 -9.58 -6.94 -25.94
CA PRO A 105 -9.79 -6.77 -24.50
C PRO A 105 -11.12 -7.35 -24.03
N GLN A 106 -11.13 -7.87 -22.81
CA GLN A 106 -12.27 -8.49 -22.12
C GLN A 106 -12.83 -9.75 -22.80
N SER A 107 -12.29 -10.16 -23.95
CA SER A 107 -12.65 -11.39 -24.65
C SER A 107 -12.00 -12.61 -23.98
N GLY A 108 -12.83 -13.56 -23.55
CA GLY A 108 -12.36 -14.87 -23.10
C GLY A 108 -12.04 -15.84 -24.23
N GLU A 109 -11.83 -15.38 -25.47
CA GLU A 109 -11.52 -16.21 -26.64
C GLU A 109 -10.16 -15.86 -27.26
N TYR A 110 -9.35 -16.89 -27.52
CA TYR A 110 -8.07 -16.80 -28.18
C TYR A 110 -8.36 -16.86 -29.67
N ASN A 111 -8.49 -15.71 -30.31
CA ASN A 111 -8.77 -15.63 -31.74
C ASN A 111 -7.46 -15.36 -32.52
N ARG A 112 -7.58 -15.13 -33.84
CA ARG A 112 -6.42 -14.81 -34.66
C ARG A 112 -5.73 -13.51 -34.25
N ASN A 113 -6.46 -12.51 -33.74
CA ASN A 113 -5.86 -11.27 -33.23
C ASN A 113 -4.99 -11.57 -32.01
N THR A 114 -5.49 -12.32 -31.03
CA THR A 114 -4.71 -12.78 -29.87
C THR A 114 -3.44 -13.50 -30.30
N GLY A 115 -3.56 -14.44 -31.24
CA GLY A 115 -2.42 -15.17 -31.79
C GLY A 115 -1.41 -14.27 -32.50
N ASN A 116 -1.87 -13.25 -33.23
CA ASN A 116 -1.01 -12.26 -33.88
C ASN A 116 -0.27 -11.39 -32.86
N GLY A 117 -0.96 -10.92 -31.82
CA GLY A 117 -0.34 -10.13 -30.76
C GLY A 117 0.68 -10.93 -29.97
N TRP A 118 0.35 -12.17 -29.62
CA TRP A 118 1.31 -13.09 -28.98
C TRP A 118 2.53 -13.31 -29.87
N ARG A 119 2.33 -13.63 -31.15
CA ARG A 119 3.43 -13.80 -32.10
C ARG A 119 4.31 -12.55 -32.16
N GLN A 120 3.71 -11.36 -32.24
CA GLN A 120 4.49 -10.12 -32.31
C GLN A 120 5.31 -9.88 -31.04
N LEU A 121 4.75 -10.15 -29.85
CA LEU A 121 5.51 -10.13 -28.60
C LEU A 121 6.70 -11.10 -28.64
N MET A 122 6.51 -12.31 -29.18
CA MET A 122 7.59 -13.29 -29.26
C MET A 122 8.65 -12.94 -30.31
N VAL A 123 8.27 -12.27 -31.41
CA VAL A 123 9.20 -11.69 -32.37
C VAL A 123 10.05 -10.59 -31.70
N ASP A 124 9.41 -9.68 -30.97
CA ASP A 124 10.11 -8.60 -30.25
C ASP A 124 11.04 -9.14 -29.15
N ALA A 125 10.66 -10.28 -28.54
CA ALA A 125 11.48 -11.01 -27.57
C ALA A 125 12.63 -11.82 -28.20
N GLY A 126 12.67 -11.95 -29.54
CA GLY A 126 13.71 -12.65 -30.29
C GLY A 126 13.51 -14.17 -30.41
N ASN A 127 12.29 -14.68 -30.25
CA ASN A 127 11.99 -16.12 -30.31
C ASN A 127 11.59 -16.65 -31.67
N SER A 128 11.17 -15.78 -32.58
CA SER A 128 10.84 -16.17 -33.94
C SER A 128 11.03 -15.00 -34.90
N ASP A 129 11.04 -15.31 -36.21
CA ASP A 129 10.93 -14.33 -37.29
C ASP A 129 9.46 -14.04 -37.68
N GLY A 130 8.51 -14.67 -36.99
CA GLY A 130 7.06 -14.51 -37.18
C GLY A 130 6.49 -15.28 -38.38
N ALA A 131 7.29 -16.14 -39.02
CA ALA A 131 6.89 -16.87 -40.22
C ALA A 131 6.19 -18.22 -39.91
N GLY A 132 6.34 -18.78 -38.70
CA GLY A 132 5.76 -20.07 -38.34
C GLY A 132 4.28 -19.97 -37.94
N GLU A 133 3.44 -20.90 -38.41
CA GLU A 133 2.04 -20.99 -37.94
C GLU A 133 1.95 -21.27 -36.43
N ASP A 134 2.90 -22.05 -35.90
CA ASP A 134 3.00 -22.35 -34.47
C ASP A 134 3.44 -21.15 -33.62
N ASP A 135 3.96 -20.08 -34.24
CA ASP A 135 4.36 -18.86 -33.51
C ASP A 135 3.13 -18.10 -32.98
N MET A 136 1.94 -18.41 -33.50
CA MET A 136 0.67 -17.89 -32.98
C MET A 136 0.18 -18.65 -31.74
N ASN A 137 0.81 -19.76 -31.36
CA ASN A 137 0.44 -20.52 -30.16
C ASN A 137 1.27 -20.03 -28.97
N LEU A 138 0.59 -19.74 -27.87
CA LEU A 138 1.25 -19.48 -26.59
C LEU A 138 1.66 -20.80 -25.96
N ARG A 139 2.97 -20.96 -25.71
CA ARG A 139 3.49 -22.04 -24.88
C ARG A 139 3.70 -21.50 -23.47
N LEU A 140 3.19 -22.18 -22.48
CA LEU A 140 3.33 -21.78 -21.08
C LEU A 140 4.81 -21.66 -20.69
N SER A 141 5.67 -22.52 -21.25
CA SER A 141 7.12 -22.50 -21.07
C SER A 141 7.78 -21.20 -21.50
N ASP A 142 7.16 -20.42 -22.38
CA ASP A 142 7.70 -19.15 -22.88
C ASP A 142 7.36 -17.98 -21.94
N THR A 143 6.63 -18.25 -20.86
CA THR A 143 6.17 -17.23 -19.91
C THR A 143 6.72 -17.48 -18.51
N MET A 144 6.96 -16.39 -17.78
CA MET A 144 7.07 -16.37 -16.33
C MET A 144 6.03 -15.40 -15.80
N TRP A 145 5.06 -15.90 -15.04
CA TRP A 145 4.02 -15.04 -14.51
C TRP A 145 4.55 -14.12 -13.41
N ILE A 146 4.19 -12.83 -13.46
CA ILE A 146 4.50 -11.84 -12.43
C ILE A 146 3.22 -11.18 -11.86
N PRO A 147 3.14 -10.96 -10.53
CA PRO A 147 1.90 -10.53 -9.88
C PRO A 147 1.42 -9.12 -10.22
N PRO A 148 2.20 -8.04 -10.04
CA PRO A 148 1.97 -6.78 -10.75
C PRO A 148 2.74 -6.77 -12.07
N ASP A 149 2.48 -5.77 -12.89
CA ASP A 149 3.15 -5.55 -14.18
C ASP A 149 4.62 -5.10 -14.07
N SER A 150 5.09 -4.79 -12.86
CA SER A 150 6.49 -4.53 -12.54
C SER A 150 6.85 -5.05 -11.14
N VAL A 151 7.87 -5.91 -11.03
CA VAL A 151 8.34 -6.47 -9.76
C VAL A 151 9.83 -6.29 -9.56
N LYS A 152 10.23 -5.88 -8.35
CA LYS A 152 11.62 -6.00 -7.91
C LYS A 152 11.90 -7.45 -7.52
N VAL A 153 12.98 -7.99 -8.03
CA VAL A 153 13.35 -9.40 -7.85
C VAL A 153 14.66 -9.52 -7.10
N GLN A 154 14.69 -10.40 -6.12
CA GLN A 154 15.86 -10.78 -5.33
C GLN A 154 16.14 -12.27 -5.47
N GLY A 155 17.37 -12.70 -5.17
CA GLY A 155 17.74 -14.12 -5.12
C GLY A 155 17.60 -14.84 -6.46
N TRP A 156 17.85 -14.16 -7.58
CA TRP A 156 17.69 -14.74 -8.91
C TRP A 156 18.69 -15.87 -9.17
N SER A 157 18.21 -17.04 -9.60
CA SER A 157 19.02 -18.25 -9.79
C SER A 157 19.19 -18.69 -11.26
N ALA A 158 18.37 -18.17 -12.18
CA ALA A 158 18.48 -18.46 -13.62
C ALA A 158 19.63 -17.67 -14.25
N THR A 159 20.84 -18.19 -14.11
CA THR A 159 22.09 -17.63 -14.64
C THR A 159 22.61 -18.48 -15.78
N ARG A 160 23.30 -17.88 -16.77
CA ARG A 160 23.80 -18.61 -17.95
C ARG A 160 24.58 -19.87 -17.54
N GLY A 161 24.22 -21.00 -18.13
CA GLY A 161 24.79 -22.33 -17.87
C GLY A 161 24.11 -23.11 -16.75
N SER A 162 23.21 -22.50 -15.97
CA SER A 162 22.47 -23.23 -14.93
C SER A 162 21.34 -24.08 -15.53
N ALA A 163 21.03 -25.19 -14.85
CA ALA A 163 19.87 -26.00 -15.18
C ALA A 163 18.63 -25.44 -14.46
N VAL A 164 17.50 -25.40 -15.16
CA VAL A 164 16.20 -25.04 -14.62
C VAL A 164 15.16 -26.12 -14.93
N GLN A 165 14.14 -26.21 -14.08
CA GLN A 165 13.01 -27.12 -14.24
C GLN A 165 11.71 -26.34 -14.09
N ALA A 166 10.68 -26.74 -14.83
CA ALA A 166 9.34 -26.19 -14.68
C ALA A 166 8.86 -26.28 -13.22
N GLY A 167 8.32 -25.19 -12.70
CA GLY A 167 7.89 -25.04 -11.32
C GLY A 167 9.00 -24.67 -10.32
N ALA A 168 10.28 -24.70 -10.71
CA ALA A 168 11.37 -24.33 -9.82
C ALA A 168 11.34 -22.82 -9.51
N PRO A 169 11.54 -22.41 -8.24
CA PRO A 169 11.62 -20.99 -7.90
C PRO A 169 12.92 -20.40 -8.45
N LEU A 170 12.79 -19.38 -9.30
CA LEU A 170 13.92 -18.72 -9.95
C LEU A 170 14.27 -17.36 -9.33
N GLY A 171 13.38 -16.80 -8.52
CA GLY A 171 13.62 -15.57 -7.78
C GLY A 171 12.52 -15.30 -6.78
N THR A 172 12.67 -14.22 -6.02
CA THR A 172 11.76 -13.82 -4.96
C THR A 172 11.36 -12.36 -5.15
N VAL A 173 10.07 -12.09 -5.07
CA VAL A 173 9.51 -10.74 -4.89
C VAL A 173 9.33 -10.51 -3.39
N PRO A 174 10.05 -9.55 -2.80
CA PRO A 174 9.91 -9.26 -1.38
C PRO A 174 8.49 -8.81 -1.04
N GLY A 175 8.01 -9.23 0.12
CA GLY A 175 6.73 -8.77 0.65
C GLY A 175 6.68 -7.26 0.87
N GLY A 176 5.58 -6.63 0.48
CA GLY A 176 5.33 -5.19 0.71
C GLY A 176 4.66 -4.91 2.05
N LEU A 177 4.68 -3.65 2.48
CA LEU A 177 3.89 -3.17 3.61
C LEU A 177 2.39 -3.25 3.25
N VAL A 178 1.62 -4.03 4.02
CA VAL A 178 0.18 -4.26 3.76
C VAL A 178 -0.73 -3.75 4.87
N ARG A 179 -0.18 -3.41 6.03
CA ARG A 179 -0.93 -2.78 7.12
C ARG A 179 -0.02 -1.98 8.05
N LEU A 180 -0.53 -0.88 8.60
CA LEU A 180 0.04 -0.21 9.78
C LEU A 180 -1.02 -0.13 10.87
N ALA A 181 -0.76 -0.71 12.03
CA ALA A 181 -1.67 -0.69 13.18
C ALA A 181 -1.15 0.24 14.28
N ILE A 182 -1.99 1.10 14.87
CA ILE A 182 -1.60 1.84 16.08
C ILE A 182 -1.55 0.85 17.26
N ARG A 183 -0.37 0.70 17.87
CA ARG A 183 -0.19 -0.14 19.07
C ARG A 183 -1.04 0.40 20.21
N GLY A 184 -1.98 -0.41 20.69
CA GLY A 184 -2.89 -0.02 21.77
C GLY A 184 -3.86 1.11 21.36
N GLY A 185 -4.02 1.35 20.06
CA GLY A 185 -4.97 2.32 19.54
C GLY A 185 -6.40 1.97 19.94
N LYS A 186 -7.23 3.00 20.16
CA LYS A 186 -8.66 2.84 20.37
C LYS A 186 -9.38 3.41 19.15
N PRO A 187 -10.36 2.68 18.58
CA PRO A 187 -11.23 3.22 17.55
C PRO A 187 -11.89 4.51 18.02
N SER A 188 -12.10 5.43 17.08
CA SER A 188 -12.78 6.70 17.28
C SER A 188 -13.96 6.76 16.32
N ASP A 189 -15.10 7.29 16.74
CA ASP A 189 -16.27 7.47 15.86
C ASP A 189 -16.03 8.54 14.79
N GLU A 190 -14.97 9.34 14.95
CA GLU A 190 -14.50 10.34 13.99
C GLU A 190 -13.16 9.93 13.38
N GLY A 191 -12.95 10.33 12.12
CA GLY A 191 -11.67 10.14 11.45
C GLY A 191 -10.58 10.96 12.12
N ARG A 192 -9.35 10.44 12.16
CA ARG A 192 -8.24 11.09 12.86
C ARG A 192 -7.10 11.38 11.89
N PRO A 193 -6.55 12.60 11.88
CA PRO A 193 -5.34 12.87 11.13
C PRO A 193 -4.19 12.08 11.76
N LEU A 194 -3.45 11.37 10.91
CA LEU A 194 -2.24 10.66 11.30
C LEU A 194 -1.19 10.96 10.24
N THR A 195 0.03 11.22 10.67
CA THR A 195 1.19 11.41 9.79
C THR A 195 2.22 10.34 10.13
N VAL A 196 2.68 9.59 9.13
CA VAL A 196 3.67 8.51 9.30
C VAL A 196 4.83 8.77 8.34
N PHE A 197 6.06 8.90 8.86
CA PHE A 197 7.24 9.32 8.10
C PHE A 197 7.01 10.57 7.22
N GLY A 198 6.26 11.55 7.74
CA GLY A 198 5.91 12.78 7.01
C GLY A 198 4.82 12.60 5.95
N VAL A 199 4.30 11.39 5.75
CA VAL A 199 3.19 11.12 4.83
C VAL A 199 1.87 11.21 5.59
N ALA A 200 0.94 12.02 5.09
CA ALA A 200 -0.43 12.09 5.62
C ALA A 200 -1.15 10.75 5.38
N ALA A 201 -1.63 10.14 6.45
CA ALA A 201 -2.18 8.80 6.50
C ALA A 201 -3.43 8.76 7.40
N PRO A 202 -4.51 9.47 7.04
CA PRO A 202 -5.68 9.62 7.90
C PRO A 202 -6.29 8.26 8.26
N LEU A 203 -6.69 8.12 9.53
CA LEU A 203 -7.43 6.95 10.01
C LEU A 203 -8.91 7.17 9.82
N ALA A 204 -9.58 6.18 9.20
CA ALA A 204 -11.02 6.19 9.04
C ALA A 204 -11.73 6.01 10.41
N PRO A 205 -12.94 6.55 10.59
CA PRO A 205 -13.79 6.24 11.73
C PRO A 205 -13.89 4.74 12.01
N GLY A 206 -13.87 4.36 13.28
CA GLY A 206 -13.98 2.98 13.74
C GLY A 206 -12.73 2.12 13.52
N THR A 207 -11.63 2.67 12.98
CA THR A 207 -10.42 1.91 12.67
C THR A 207 -9.22 2.30 13.51
N THR A 208 -8.28 1.36 13.64
CA THR A 208 -6.95 1.57 14.26
C THR A 208 -5.83 1.25 13.28
N ASP A 209 -6.17 0.97 12.03
CA ASP A 209 -5.31 0.37 11.03
C ASP A 209 -5.40 1.14 9.72
N ILE A 210 -4.25 1.33 9.07
CA ILE A 210 -4.14 1.79 7.69
C ILE A 210 -3.94 0.55 6.82
N THR A 211 -4.85 0.34 5.86
CA THR A 211 -4.81 -0.77 4.89
C THR A 211 -4.87 -0.28 3.43
N ASP A 212 -4.89 1.03 3.21
CA ASP A 212 -4.86 1.62 1.86
C ASP A 212 -3.51 1.32 1.18
N GLY A 213 -3.56 0.52 0.12
CA GLY A 213 -2.36 0.00 -0.54
C GLY A 213 -1.46 1.09 -1.15
N GLU A 214 -2.04 2.11 -1.79
CA GLU A 214 -1.26 3.18 -2.43
C GLU A 214 -0.58 4.05 -1.36
N LEU A 215 -1.31 4.39 -0.30
CA LEU A 215 -0.76 5.10 0.85
C LEU A 215 0.36 4.31 1.53
N LEU A 216 0.17 3.00 1.75
CA LEU A 216 1.19 2.15 2.35
C LEU A 216 2.44 2.02 1.46
N GLN A 217 2.29 1.97 0.14
CA GLN A 217 3.42 2.02 -0.80
C GLN A 217 4.18 3.34 -0.71
N ARG A 218 3.48 4.49 -0.62
CA ARG A 218 4.14 5.79 -0.43
C ARG A 218 4.89 5.87 0.89
N ILE A 219 4.30 5.39 1.99
CA ILE A 219 4.97 5.31 3.30
C ILE A 219 6.21 4.41 3.20
N ALA A 220 6.06 3.24 2.59
CA ALA A 220 7.15 2.29 2.41
C ALA A 220 8.30 2.86 1.55
N ALA A 221 8.01 3.77 0.62
CA ALA A 221 9.01 4.40 -0.24
C ALA A 221 9.85 5.50 0.47
N THR A 222 9.46 5.94 1.67
CA THR A 222 10.20 6.98 2.41
C THR A 222 11.57 6.48 2.90
N GLU A 223 12.59 7.36 2.90
CA GLU A 223 13.92 7.03 3.44
C GLU A 223 13.85 6.58 4.91
N GLY A 224 12.98 7.23 5.70
CA GLY A 224 12.77 6.91 7.11
C GLY A 224 12.24 5.49 7.31
N TYR A 225 11.37 5.01 6.43
CA TYR A 225 10.90 3.62 6.49
C TYR A 225 11.95 2.64 5.95
N GLN A 226 12.61 2.96 4.83
CA GLN A 226 13.61 2.11 4.20
C GLN A 226 14.84 1.87 5.08
N GLY A 227 15.23 2.86 5.87
CA GLY A 227 16.35 2.76 6.82
C GLY A 227 16.12 1.84 8.02
N LYS A 228 14.89 1.33 8.24
CA LYS A 228 14.57 0.42 9.35
C LYS A 228 14.92 -1.03 9.03
N SER A 229 15.51 -1.74 9.99
CA SER A 229 15.72 -3.18 9.91
C SER A 229 14.40 -3.96 9.98
N ALA A 230 14.40 -5.23 9.59
CA ALA A 230 13.23 -6.10 9.74
C ALA A 230 12.81 -6.26 11.22
N GLU A 231 13.78 -6.28 12.13
CA GLU A 231 13.57 -6.37 13.57
C GLU A 231 12.95 -5.08 14.13
N GLU A 232 13.43 -3.91 13.70
CA GLU A 232 12.84 -2.62 14.08
C GLU A 232 11.39 -2.49 13.58
N ARG A 233 11.11 -2.98 12.37
CA ARG A 233 9.75 -3.03 11.83
C ARG A 233 8.87 -3.98 12.65
N ALA A 234 9.37 -5.17 13.00
CA ALA A 234 8.62 -6.14 13.82
C ALA A 234 8.36 -5.65 15.26
N ALA A 235 9.31 -4.92 15.85
CA ALA A 235 9.21 -4.35 17.19
C ALA A 235 8.21 -3.17 17.29
N GLY A 236 7.66 -2.71 16.17
CA GLY A 236 6.85 -1.49 16.08
C GLY A 236 7.71 -0.24 15.99
N MET A 237 7.35 0.67 15.09
CA MET A 237 8.13 1.86 14.78
C MET A 237 7.95 2.92 15.87
N ASP A 238 9.07 3.61 16.16
CA ASP A 238 9.19 4.61 17.22
C ASP A 238 8.13 5.72 17.11
N PRO A 239 7.52 6.15 18.23
CA PRO A 239 6.55 7.25 18.28
C PRO A 239 7.02 8.55 17.61
N ALA A 240 8.32 8.80 17.51
CA ALA A 240 8.86 9.95 16.79
C ALA A 240 8.48 9.99 15.30
N HIS A 241 8.17 8.84 14.70
CA HIS A 241 7.88 8.72 13.26
C HIS A 241 6.37 8.70 12.94
N ALA A 242 5.50 8.70 13.95
CA ALA A 242 4.06 8.73 13.74
C ALA A 242 3.35 9.66 14.74
N GLN A 243 2.61 10.62 14.19
CA GLN A 243 1.89 11.64 14.96
C GLN A 243 0.40 11.59 14.64
N GLN A 244 -0.42 11.36 15.66
CA GLN A 244 -1.87 11.38 15.56
C GLN A 244 -2.39 12.71 16.11
N GLY A 245 -3.17 13.43 15.32
CA GLY A 245 -3.84 14.64 15.78
C GLY A 245 -5.19 14.38 16.45
N ASP A 246 -5.71 15.42 17.07
CA ASP A 246 -7.08 15.48 17.58
C ASP A 246 -8.06 15.43 16.39
N PRO A 247 -9.21 14.74 16.48
CA PRO A 247 -10.21 14.74 15.41
C PRO A 247 -10.84 16.12 15.22
N ASP A 248 -10.90 16.93 16.29
CA ASP A 248 -11.42 18.30 16.28
C ASP A 248 -10.29 19.33 16.25
N PRO A 249 -10.02 20.00 15.12
CA PRO A 249 -8.95 20.99 15.02
C PRO A 249 -9.22 22.25 15.85
N THR A 250 -10.45 22.49 16.32
CA THR A 250 -10.79 23.63 17.18
C THR A 250 -10.39 23.40 18.65
N ARG A 251 -10.13 22.15 19.04
CA ARG A 251 -9.47 21.79 20.30
C ARG A 251 -7.95 21.97 20.27
N ALA A 252 -7.34 22.17 19.10
CA ALA A 252 -5.99 22.68 19.01
C ALA A 252 -6.07 24.21 19.06
N GLY A 253 -5.84 24.79 20.24
CA GLY A 253 -6.07 26.22 20.45
C GLY A 253 -5.62 26.72 21.82
N ARG A 254 -5.64 28.04 21.98
CA ARG A 254 -5.23 28.74 23.21
C ARG A 254 -6.32 28.61 24.28
N PHE A 255 -6.17 27.64 25.20
CA PHE A 255 -7.07 27.54 26.35
C PHE A 255 -6.55 28.41 27.50
N GLY A 256 -7.41 29.29 28.01
CA GLY A 256 -7.18 29.96 29.28
C GLY A 256 -7.63 29.06 30.43
N VAL A 257 -6.70 28.53 31.23
CA VAL A 257 -7.05 27.84 32.47
C VAL A 257 -7.43 28.92 33.50
N ARG A 258 -8.71 29.04 33.84
CA ARG A 258 -9.15 29.80 35.02
C ARG A 258 -9.09 28.89 36.24
N HIS A 259 -8.06 29.05 37.07
CA HIS A 259 -8.09 28.50 38.42
C HIS A 259 -9.06 29.33 39.26
N GLN A 260 -10.27 28.82 39.47
CA GLN A 260 -11.20 29.38 40.45
C GLN A 260 -10.86 28.78 41.82
N TRP A 261 -10.22 29.58 42.66
CA TRP A 261 -10.05 29.25 44.07
C TRP A 261 -11.34 29.59 44.81
N ASP A 262 -12.06 28.58 45.29
CA ASP A 262 -13.18 28.79 46.21
C ASP A 262 -12.63 28.80 47.65
N LEU A 263 -12.42 29.99 48.20
CA LEU A 263 -12.05 30.16 49.60
C LEU A 263 -13.32 30.05 50.44
N GLY A 264 -13.56 28.83 50.93
CA GLY A 264 -14.71 28.51 51.77
C GLY A 264 -14.79 29.39 53.02
N MET A 265 -15.93 30.07 53.17
CA MET A 265 -16.46 30.42 54.49
C MET A 265 -17.77 29.66 54.72
N HIS A 266 -17.76 28.76 55.70
CA HIS A 266 -18.94 28.04 56.17
C HIS A 266 -20.03 29.01 56.65
N ARG A 267 -21.26 28.86 56.14
CA ARG A 267 -22.51 28.92 56.94
C ARG A 267 -23.69 28.27 56.19
N HIS A 268 -24.40 27.39 56.89
CA HIS A 268 -25.58 26.65 56.42
C HIS A 268 -26.78 27.54 56.08
N ARG A 269 -27.48 27.25 54.97
CA ARG A 269 -28.95 27.35 54.88
C ARG A 269 -29.52 26.53 53.70
N HIS A 270 -30.61 25.81 53.97
CA HIS A 270 -31.42 25.06 53.01
C HIS A 270 -32.16 25.97 52.01
N VAL A 271 -32.53 25.39 50.84
CA VAL A 271 -33.83 25.46 50.13
C VAL A 271 -33.76 25.77 48.61
N ARG A 272 -34.27 24.79 47.83
CA ARG A 272 -35.00 24.77 46.54
C ARG A 272 -34.39 25.22 45.20
N GLN A 273 -34.35 24.22 44.30
CA GLN A 273 -35.07 24.09 43.02
C GLN A 273 -35.34 25.32 42.13
N SER A 274 -34.83 25.16 40.90
CA SER A 274 -35.52 25.27 39.60
C SER A 274 -35.15 26.44 38.67
N PRO A 275 -35.18 26.18 37.35
CA PRO A 275 -34.53 27.00 36.33
C PRO A 275 -35.45 28.12 35.86
N CYS A 276 -34.89 29.24 35.38
CA CYS A 276 -35.68 30.20 34.64
C CYS A 276 -34.98 30.69 33.37
N ARG A 277 -35.76 30.55 32.31
CA ARG A 277 -35.64 30.96 30.92
C ARG A 277 -36.16 32.39 30.79
N THR A 278 -35.57 33.24 29.95
CA THR A 278 -36.21 34.41 29.30
C THR A 278 -35.22 34.87 28.20
N GLY A 279 -35.52 34.97 26.90
CA GLY A 279 -36.68 35.59 26.22
C GLY A 279 -36.47 37.12 26.20
N ALA A 280 -36.62 37.92 25.13
CA ALA A 280 -37.20 37.78 23.79
C ALA A 280 -36.93 39.07 22.95
N HIS A 281 -37.40 39.09 21.69
CA HIS A 281 -37.93 40.20 20.83
C HIS A 281 -37.32 40.23 19.41
N HIS A 282 -38.01 39.80 18.32
CA HIS A 282 -39.14 40.37 17.52
C HIS A 282 -38.79 41.61 16.67
N HIS A 283 -38.83 41.53 15.34
CA HIS A 283 -39.98 41.98 14.51
C HIS A 283 -39.76 41.84 12.98
N GLN A 284 -40.86 41.44 12.32
CA GLN A 284 -41.26 41.49 10.90
C GLN A 284 -40.46 40.72 9.86
#